data_AF-A0AAX4MPA9-F1
#
_entry.id   AF-A0AAX4MPA9-F1
#
_cell.length_a   1.000
_cell.length_b   1.000
_cell.length_c   1.000
_cell.angle_alpha   90.00
_cell.angle_beta   90.00
_cell.angle_gamma   90.00
#
_symmetry.space_group_name_H-M   'P 1'
#
loop_
_entity.id
_entity.type
_entity.pdbx_description
1 polymer ?
#
loop_
_entity_poly.entity_id
_entity_poly.type
_entity_poly.pdbx_seq_one_letter_code
_entity_poly.pdbx_strand_id
1 'polypeptide(L)'
;MLELPSHRARYIPSKVNVPGHARDHLYMFVFCFSAHIFMLYPSVDGHIFMNTKQAALARKQLERRLAPLRELKLIAPPRGWMKAIREALGMSTRQLATRMGAAPSRIPAIEKAEVSGATTIKTLREAAAAMNCTFVYAFVPIKPLDDILHERAAEKAGQDMARLDHTMMLENQALLKPDLEDERRRLIDAILAGSPRRLWEND
;
A
#
# COMPACT_ATOMS: atom_id res chain seq x y z
N MET A 1 -57.37 -12.04 35.39
CA MET A 1 -56.00 -12.37 35.85
C MET A 1 -55.32 -13.13 34.71
N LEU A 2 -54.10 -12.71 34.37
CA LEU A 2 -53.43 -12.86 33.08
C LEU A 2 -52.58 -14.15 32.95
N GLU A 3 -52.32 -14.49 31.67
CA GLU A 3 -51.19 -15.25 31.07
C GLU A 3 -51.26 -16.78 30.85
N LEU A 4 -51.18 -17.13 29.56
CA LEU A 4 -50.65 -18.35 28.92
C LEU A 4 -49.50 -17.89 27.98
N PRO A 5 -48.64 -18.79 27.44
CA PRO A 5 -47.71 -19.71 28.10
C PRO A 5 -46.26 -19.52 27.60
N SER A 6 -45.27 -19.92 28.41
CA SER A 6 -43.84 -19.85 28.05
C SER A 6 -43.39 -21.01 27.14
N HIS A 7 -42.76 -20.64 26.02
CA HIS A 7 -42.04 -21.52 25.11
C HIS A 7 -40.72 -22.04 25.75
N ARG A 8 -40.52 -23.36 25.76
CA ARG A 8 -39.18 -23.98 25.83
C ARG A 8 -39.07 -25.13 24.83
N ALA A 9 -38.68 -24.80 23.61
CA ALA A 9 -38.15 -25.76 22.66
C ALA A 9 -36.66 -25.97 22.94
N ARG A 10 -36.27 -27.20 23.26
CA ARG A 10 -34.88 -27.66 23.38
C ARG A 10 -34.27 -27.76 21.98
N TYR A 11 -33.09 -27.17 21.77
CA TYR A 11 -32.28 -27.41 20.57
C TYR A 11 -30.97 -28.11 20.97
N ILE A 12 -30.69 -29.21 20.28
CA ILE A 12 -29.54 -30.10 20.43
C ILE A 12 -28.43 -29.63 19.46
N PRO A 13 -27.14 -29.56 19.83
CA PRO A 13 -26.09 -29.23 18.87
C PRO A 13 -25.66 -30.47 18.08
N SER A 14 -25.80 -30.44 16.75
CA SER A 14 -25.18 -31.39 15.84
C SER A 14 -23.73 -31.00 15.57
N LYS A 15 -22.80 -31.89 15.92
CA LYS A 15 -21.41 -31.83 15.48
C LYS A 15 -21.37 -32.11 13.97
N VAL A 16 -20.91 -31.14 13.18
CA VAL A 16 -20.56 -31.38 11.77
C VAL A 16 -19.04 -31.53 11.69
N ASN A 17 -18.63 -32.77 11.44
CA ASN A 17 -17.30 -33.15 10.99
C ASN A 17 -17.22 -32.89 9.48
N VAL A 18 -16.20 -32.17 9.01
CA VAL A 18 -15.98 -31.91 7.58
C VAL A 18 -14.61 -32.47 7.19
N PRO A 19 -14.51 -33.42 6.24
CA PRO A 19 -13.24 -33.98 5.82
C PRO A 19 -12.48 -32.99 4.93
N GLY A 20 -11.15 -33.03 5.06
CA GLY A 20 -10.23 -32.22 4.27
C GLY A 20 -10.05 -32.75 2.85
N HIS A 21 -9.98 -31.82 1.91
CA HIS A 21 -8.92 -31.68 0.89
C HIS A 21 -9.41 -30.67 -0.16
N ALA A 22 -8.91 -29.42 -0.04
CA ALA A 22 -8.81 -28.39 -1.10
C ALA A 22 -8.56 -27.01 -0.44
N ARG A 23 -7.48 -26.86 0.33
CA ARG A 23 -7.15 -25.60 1.03
C ARG A 23 -5.67 -25.20 0.88
N ASP A 24 -5.04 -25.44 -0.28
CA ASP A 24 -3.57 -25.39 -0.32
C ASP A 24 -2.92 -24.26 -1.12
N HIS A 25 -3.66 -23.26 -1.64
CA HIS A 25 -3.01 -22.16 -2.38
C HIS A 25 -3.26 -20.74 -1.86
N LEU A 26 -4.15 -20.53 -0.89
CA LEU A 26 -4.36 -19.20 -0.30
C LEU A 26 -3.79 -19.06 1.12
N TYR A 27 -3.55 -20.17 1.83
CA TYR A 27 -2.99 -20.18 3.18
C TYR A 27 -1.47 -19.97 3.23
N MET A 28 -0.76 -20.20 2.12
CA MET A 28 0.68 -19.95 1.99
C MET A 28 1.05 -18.46 1.98
N PHE A 29 0.12 -17.56 1.63
CA PHE A 29 0.38 -16.11 1.62
C PHE A 29 0.25 -15.45 3.00
N VAL A 30 -0.51 -16.04 3.92
CA VAL A 30 -0.78 -15.47 5.25
C VAL A 30 0.18 -16.00 6.32
N PHE A 31 0.74 -17.22 6.16
CA PHE A 31 1.60 -17.82 7.19
C PHE A 31 3.07 -17.38 7.17
N CYS A 32 3.56 -16.74 6.11
CA CYS A 32 4.94 -16.24 6.07
C CYS A 32 5.14 -14.93 6.89
N PHE A 33 4.07 -14.35 7.42
CA PHE A 33 4.13 -13.13 8.25
C PHE A 33 4.22 -13.41 9.76
N SER A 34 4.12 -14.65 10.22
CA SER A 34 3.93 -14.98 11.64
C SER A 34 5.17 -15.49 12.41
N ALA A 35 6.34 -15.68 11.79
CA ALA A 35 7.43 -16.41 12.47
C ALA A 35 8.84 -15.81 12.39
N HIS A 36 9.02 -14.53 12.05
CA HIS A 36 10.34 -13.86 12.14
C HIS A 36 10.31 -12.46 12.78
N ILE A 37 9.15 -12.01 13.28
CA ILE A 37 9.04 -10.75 14.03
C ILE A 37 9.16 -11.08 15.53
N PHE A 38 10.32 -11.58 15.97
CA PHE A 38 10.69 -11.52 17.40
C PHE A 38 12.18 -11.76 17.73
N MET A 39 13.13 -11.44 16.84
CA MET A 39 14.52 -11.29 17.29
C MET A 39 15.22 -10.15 16.54
N LEU A 40 15.72 -9.20 17.33
CA LEU A 40 16.62 -8.08 16.99
C LEU A 40 15.95 -6.80 16.45
N TYR A 41 15.17 -6.15 17.31
CA TYR A 41 15.06 -4.68 17.31
C TYR A 41 16.03 -4.12 18.36
N PRO A 42 17.17 -3.52 17.99
CA PRO A 42 17.77 -2.50 18.81
C PRO A 42 17.12 -1.16 18.43
N SER A 43 16.36 -0.61 19.37
CA SER A 43 16.00 0.81 19.38
C SER A 43 17.22 1.59 19.87
N VAL A 44 17.91 2.32 18.99
CA VAL A 44 18.78 3.44 19.36
C VAL A 44 18.81 4.46 18.22
N ASP A 45 18.55 5.72 18.56
CA ASP A 45 18.63 6.89 17.69
C ASP A 45 19.96 6.97 16.92
N GLY A 46 19.84 7.21 15.62
CA GLY A 46 20.96 7.51 14.75
C GLY A 46 20.47 7.71 13.33
N HIS A 47 20.73 8.89 12.75
CA HIS A 47 20.70 9.07 11.30
C HIS A 47 21.77 8.16 10.67
N ILE A 48 21.45 6.87 10.50
CA ILE A 48 22.34 5.93 9.83
C ILE A 48 22.15 6.12 8.32
N PHE A 49 23.12 6.81 7.71
CA PHE A 49 23.29 6.76 6.27
C PHE A 49 23.58 5.31 5.87
N MET A 50 22.58 4.63 5.28
CA MET A 50 22.80 3.33 4.64
C MET A 50 23.78 3.49 3.48
N ASN A 51 24.74 2.57 3.39
CA ASN A 51 25.65 2.47 2.25
C ASN A 51 24.86 2.32 0.95
N THR A 52 25.26 2.97 -0.15
CA THR A 52 24.57 2.95 -1.45
C THR A 52 24.28 1.52 -1.95
N LYS A 53 25.22 0.59 -1.70
CA LYS A 53 25.03 -0.84 -2.02
C LYS A 53 23.94 -1.50 -1.19
N GLN A 54 23.85 -1.16 0.10
CA GLN A 54 22.79 -1.68 0.99
C GLN A 54 21.43 -1.11 0.63
N ALA A 55 21.35 0.18 0.26
CA ALA A 55 20.12 0.81 -0.18
C ALA A 55 19.60 0.22 -1.50
N ALA A 56 20.49 -0.08 -2.46
CA ALA A 56 20.11 -0.75 -3.71
C ALA A 56 19.57 -2.17 -3.45
N LEU A 57 20.23 -2.93 -2.57
CA LEU A 57 19.74 -4.27 -2.19
C LEU A 57 18.37 -4.22 -1.49
N ALA A 58 18.19 -3.28 -0.55
CA ALA A 58 16.92 -3.08 0.14
C ALA A 58 15.79 -2.72 -0.83
N ARG A 59 16.04 -1.82 -1.81
CA ARG A 59 15.09 -1.52 -2.89
C ARG A 59 14.72 -2.77 -3.69
N LYS A 60 15.70 -3.55 -4.12
CA LYS A 60 15.46 -4.77 -4.89
C LYS A 60 14.61 -5.78 -4.12
N GLN A 61 14.85 -5.94 -2.82
CA GLN A 61 14.03 -6.79 -1.96
C GLN A 61 12.61 -6.26 -1.79
N LEU A 62 12.44 -4.94 -1.64
CA LEU A 62 11.13 -4.31 -1.54
C LEU A 62 10.35 -4.41 -2.86
N GLU A 63 11.01 -4.20 -4.00
CA GLU A 63 10.39 -4.33 -5.34
C GLU A 63 9.83 -5.74 -5.54
N ARG A 64 10.53 -6.79 -5.09
CA ARG A 64 10.02 -8.17 -5.15
C ARG A 64 8.70 -8.36 -4.38
N ARG A 65 8.48 -7.59 -3.31
CA ARG A 65 7.23 -7.62 -2.53
C ARG A 65 6.13 -6.78 -3.16
N LEU A 66 6.50 -5.68 -3.83
CA LEU A 66 5.54 -4.72 -4.41
C LEU A 66 5.09 -5.11 -5.83
N ALA A 67 5.93 -5.79 -6.61
CA ALA A 67 5.60 -6.16 -7.98
C ALA A 67 4.29 -6.96 -8.11
N PRO A 68 4.02 -8.00 -7.28
CA PRO A 68 2.75 -8.71 -7.34
C PRO A 68 1.54 -7.83 -6.98
N LEU A 69 1.72 -6.86 -6.07
CA LEU A 69 0.66 -5.94 -5.66
C LEU A 69 0.31 -4.93 -6.78
N ARG A 70 1.31 -4.55 -7.60
CA ARG A 70 1.12 -3.66 -8.75
C ARG A 70 0.32 -4.33 -9.88
N GLU A 71 0.48 -5.63 -10.05
CA GLU A 71 -0.26 -6.41 -11.06
C GLU A 71 -1.71 -6.70 -10.64
N LEU A 72 -2.01 -6.62 -9.34
CA LEU A 72 -3.33 -6.89 -8.80
C LEU A 72 -4.31 -5.76 -9.15
N LYS A 73 -5.19 -6.00 -10.12
CA LYS A 73 -6.29 -5.08 -10.46
C LYS A 73 -7.48 -5.28 -9.53
N LEU A 74 -7.49 -4.57 -8.40
CA LEU A 74 -8.66 -4.52 -7.51
C LEU A 74 -9.64 -3.45 -7.99
N ILE A 75 -10.78 -3.90 -8.53
CA ILE A 75 -11.89 -3.00 -8.85
C ILE A 75 -12.74 -2.84 -7.59
N ALA A 76 -12.74 -1.64 -7.01
CA ALA A 76 -13.57 -1.34 -5.87
C ALA A 76 -15.06 -1.39 -6.26
N PRO A 77 -15.94 -1.97 -5.41
CA PRO A 77 -17.38 -1.90 -5.61
C PRO A 77 -17.85 -0.43 -5.68
N PRO A 78 -18.88 -0.09 -6.50
CA PRO A 78 -19.31 1.29 -6.72
C PRO A 78 -19.83 1.99 -5.46
N ARG A 79 -20.21 1.21 -4.44
CA ARG A 79 -20.71 1.71 -3.16
C ARG A 79 -19.71 1.53 -2.00
N GLY A 80 -18.45 1.21 -2.30
CA GLY A 80 -17.41 0.95 -1.31
C GLY A 80 -17.40 -0.50 -0.82
N TRP A 81 -16.27 -0.91 -0.26
CA TRP A 81 -16.06 -2.24 0.31
C TRP A 81 -16.87 -2.44 1.57
N MET A 82 -17.00 -1.42 2.42
CA MET A 82 -17.71 -1.55 3.69
C MET A 82 -19.18 -1.93 3.46
N LYS A 83 -19.86 -1.19 2.58
CA LYS A 83 -21.28 -1.45 2.26
C LYS A 83 -21.46 -2.80 1.58
N ALA A 84 -20.63 -3.10 0.59
CA ALA A 84 -20.71 -4.36 -0.16
C ALA A 84 -20.53 -5.58 0.76
N ILE A 85 -19.54 -5.56 1.64
CA ILE A 85 -19.29 -6.65 2.60
C ILE A 85 -20.40 -6.73 3.63
N ARG A 86 -20.85 -5.59 4.19
CA ARG A 86 -21.97 -5.57 5.14
C ARG A 86 -23.22 -6.23 4.56
N GLU A 87 -23.57 -5.88 3.32
CA GLU A 87 -24.73 -6.44 2.61
C GLU A 87 -24.53 -7.92 2.27
N ALA A 88 -23.35 -8.32 1.81
CA ALA A 88 -23.02 -9.72 1.54
C ALA A 88 -23.11 -10.62 2.79
N LEU A 89 -22.79 -10.07 3.97
CA LEU A 89 -22.93 -10.74 5.25
C LEU A 89 -24.36 -10.70 5.82
N GLY A 90 -25.32 -10.05 5.12
CA GLY A 90 -26.71 -9.91 5.57
C GLY A 90 -26.87 -8.99 6.79
N MET A 91 -25.91 -8.09 7.06
CA MET A 91 -25.96 -7.19 8.21
C MET A 91 -26.73 -5.90 7.90
N SER A 92 -27.62 -5.52 8.81
CA SER A 92 -28.22 -4.19 8.83
C SER A 92 -27.22 -3.13 9.33
N THR A 93 -27.48 -1.86 9.01
CA THR A 93 -26.69 -0.72 9.52
C THR A 93 -26.69 -0.66 11.05
N ARG A 94 -27.82 -0.99 11.69
CA ARG A 94 -27.93 -1.06 13.15
C ARG A 94 -27.04 -2.15 13.75
N GLN A 95 -27.02 -3.35 13.15
CA GLN A 95 -26.16 -4.44 13.63
C GLN A 95 -24.67 -4.11 13.49
N LEU A 96 -24.26 -3.50 12.38
CA LEU A 96 -22.88 -3.06 12.22
C LEU A 96 -22.52 -1.94 13.21
N ALA A 97 -23.42 -0.97 13.41
CA ALA A 97 -23.25 0.08 14.40
C ALA A 97 -23.05 -0.48 15.82
N THR A 98 -23.87 -1.43 16.23
CA THR A 98 -23.74 -2.10 17.53
C THR A 98 -22.38 -2.79 17.65
N ARG A 99 -21.93 -3.50 16.62
CA ARG A 99 -20.62 -4.18 16.61
C ARG A 99 -19.44 -3.20 16.64
N MET A 100 -19.60 -2.03 16.01
CA MET A 100 -18.60 -0.96 16.03
C MET A 100 -18.67 -0.08 17.27
N GLY A 101 -19.66 -0.24 18.15
CA GLY A 101 -19.90 0.67 19.28
C GLY A 101 -20.25 2.10 18.84
N ALA A 102 -20.90 2.25 17.68
CA ALA A 102 -21.22 3.53 17.06
C ALA A 102 -22.74 3.78 17.01
N ALA A 103 -23.14 5.05 16.82
CA ALA A 103 -24.54 5.38 16.54
C ALA A 103 -24.97 4.82 15.17
N PRO A 104 -26.20 4.27 15.02
CA PRO A 104 -26.69 3.75 13.74
C PRO A 104 -26.63 4.73 12.57
N SER A 105 -26.83 6.02 12.83
CA SER A 105 -26.71 7.10 11.84
C SER A 105 -25.30 7.30 11.29
N ARG A 106 -24.27 6.84 12.02
CA ARG A 106 -22.87 6.99 11.62
C ARG A 106 -22.47 6.01 10.51
N ILE A 107 -23.13 4.85 10.41
CA ILE A 107 -22.76 3.83 9.42
C ILE A 107 -22.95 4.30 7.98
N PRO A 108 -24.13 4.84 7.57
CA PRO A 108 -24.28 5.40 6.23
C PRO A 108 -23.31 6.55 5.92
N ALA A 109 -22.95 7.35 6.94
CA ALA A 109 -21.98 8.43 6.78
C ALA A 109 -20.57 7.90 6.52
N ILE A 110 -20.15 6.84 7.22
CA ILE A 110 -18.85 6.18 6.99
C ILE A 110 -18.83 5.51 5.61
N GLU A 111 -19.90 4.81 5.21
CA GLU A 111 -20.01 4.18 3.88
C GLU A 111 -19.86 5.23 2.77
N LYS A 112 -20.52 6.39 2.91
CA LYS A 112 -20.40 7.49 1.95
C LYS A 112 -18.99 8.10 1.96
N ALA A 113 -18.39 8.28 3.14
CA ALA A 113 -17.07 8.84 3.31
C ALA A 113 -15.95 7.92 2.81
N GLU A 114 -16.15 6.59 2.81
CA GLU A 114 -15.23 5.64 2.19
C GLU A 114 -15.15 5.90 0.69
N VAL A 115 -16.30 5.96 0.01
CA VAL A 115 -16.37 6.19 -1.45
C VAL A 115 -15.75 7.53 -1.84
N SER A 116 -15.93 8.57 -1.01
CA SER A 116 -15.34 9.88 -1.27
C SER A 116 -13.90 10.04 -0.77
N GLY A 117 -13.32 9.02 -0.11
CA GLY A 117 -11.98 9.09 0.50
C GLY A 117 -11.86 10.02 1.72
N ALA A 118 -12.98 10.49 2.28
CA ALA A 118 -13.00 11.42 3.42
C ALA A 118 -12.94 10.72 4.80
N THR A 119 -12.99 9.38 4.81
CA THR A 119 -12.94 8.60 6.05
C THR A 119 -11.51 8.39 6.55
N THR A 120 -11.36 8.06 7.83
CA THR A 120 -10.03 7.78 8.41
C THR A 120 -9.67 6.29 8.30
N ILE A 121 -8.38 6.00 8.16
CA ILE A 121 -7.83 4.64 8.21
C ILE A 121 -8.27 3.91 9.49
N LYS A 122 -8.29 4.62 10.63
CA LYS A 122 -8.75 4.08 11.92
C LYS A 122 -10.19 3.57 11.82
N THR A 123 -11.10 4.39 11.27
CA THR A 123 -12.52 4.04 11.14
C THR A 123 -12.71 2.82 10.23
N LEU A 124 -11.98 2.75 9.10
CA LEU A 124 -12.05 1.60 8.20
C LEU A 124 -11.53 0.32 8.86
N ARG A 125 -10.49 0.43 9.68
CA ARG A 125 -9.97 -0.71 10.45
C ARG A 125 -10.97 -1.21 11.49
N GLU A 126 -11.63 -0.30 12.21
CA GLU A 126 -12.69 -0.64 13.16
C GLU A 126 -13.89 -1.31 12.46
N ALA A 127 -14.31 -0.77 11.31
CA ALA A 127 -15.38 -1.35 10.50
C ALA A 127 -15.03 -2.76 10.00
N ALA A 128 -13.81 -2.95 9.51
CA ALA A 128 -13.33 -4.26 9.08
C ALA A 128 -13.34 -5.26 10.24
N ALA A 129 -12.81 -4.89 11.41
CA ALA A 129 -12.82 -5.74 12.60
C ALA A 129 -14.25 -6.15 13.01
N ALA A 130 -15.21 -5.20 12.99
CA ALA A 130 -16.61 -5.48 13.28
C ALA A 130 -17.29 -6.44 12.29
N MET A 131 -16.81 -6.51 11.05
CA MET A 131 -17.26 -7.45 10.02
C MET A 131 -16.43 -8.73 9.95
N ASN A 132 -15.48 -8.94 10.89
CA ASN A 132 -14.52 -10.04 10.87
C ASN A 132 -13.65 -10.06 9.60
N CYS A 133 -13.27 -8.88 9.14
CA CYS A 133 -12.39 -8.65 8.00
C CYS A 133 -11.07 -8.03 8.46
N THR A 134 -10.01 -8.25 7.68
CA THR A 134 -8.74 -7.53 7.86
C THR A 134 -8.70 -6.32 6.94
N PHE A 135 -8.40 -5.15 7.49
CA PHE A 135 -8.14 -3.95 6.69
C PHE A 135 -6.66 -3.92 6.29
N VAL A 136 -6.37 -3.94 4.99
CA VAL A 136 -5.02 -3.89 4.44
C VAL A 136 -4.77 -2.52 3.81
N TYR A 137 -3.77 -1.79 4.32
CA TYR A 137 -3.32 -0.51 3.79
C TYR A 137 -1.92 -0.67 3.22
N ALA A 138 -1.71 -0.26 1.97
CA ALA A 138 -0.42 -0.36 1.29
C ALA A 138 -0.21 0.83 0.36
N PHE A 139 1.04 1.27 0.25
CA PHE A 139 1.51 2.09 -0.86
C PHE A 139 2.06 1.17 -1.94
N VAL A 140 1.48 1.23 -3.13
CA VAL A 140 1.94 0.45 -4.28
C VAL A 140 2.40 1.45 -5.35
N PRO A 141 3.70 1.47 -5.69
CA PRO A 141 4.21 2.38 -6.71
C PRO A 141 3.67 1.98 -8.08
N ILE A 142 3.35 2.98 -8.91
CA ILE A 142 2.77 2.78 -10.25
C ILE A 142 3.80 2.12 -11.20
N LYS A 143 5.09 2.32 -10.93
CA LYS A 143 6.24 1.79 -11.70
C LYS A 143 7.24 1.13 -10.74
N PRO A 144 8.20 0.34 -11.26
CA PRO A 144 9.31 -0.16 -10.46
C PRO A 144 10.05 0.96 -9.73
N LEU A 145 10.51 0.69 -8.51
CA LEU A 145 11.24 1.69 -7.72
C LEU A 145 12.51 2.19 -8.42
N ASP A 146 13.18 1.32 -9.18
CA ASP A 146 14.38 1.68 -9.94
C ASP A 146 14.05 2.62 -11.11
N ASP A 147 12.94 2.38 -11.81
CA ASP A 147 12.46 3.24 -12.90
C ASP A 147 12.11 4.64 -12.36
N ILE A 148 11.49 4.73 -11.19
CA ILE A 148 11.18 6.01 -10.54
C ILE A 148 12.46 6.80 -10.26
N LEU A 149 13.54 6.15 -9.80
CA LEU A 149 14.82 6.84 -9.59
C LEU A 149 15.49 7.23 -10.89
N HIS A 150 15.43 6.37 -11.91
CA HIS A 150 16.02 6.65 -13.21
C HIS A 150 15.31 7.84 -13.89
N GLU A 151 13.98 7.89 -13.84
CA GLU A 151 13.20 9.02 -14.34
C GLU A 151 13.58 10.31 -13.61
N ARG A 152 13.71 10.26 -12.27
CA ARG A 152 14.13 11.43 -11.49
C ARG A 152 15.56 11.87 -11.80
N ALA A 153 16.48 10.93 -12.01
CA ALA A 153 17.85 11.23 -12.42
C ALA A 153 17.88 11.88 -13.81
N ALA A 154 17.07 11.38 -14.74
CA ALA A 154 16.93 11.92 -16.08
C ALA A 154 16.32 13.33 -16.09
N GLU A 155 15.36 13.62 -15.22
CA GLU A 155 14.84 14.97 -15.02
C GLU A 155 15.94 15.93 -14.54
N LYS A 156 16.70 15.53 -13.52
CA LYS A 156 17.76 16.36 -12.94
C LYS A 156 18.91 16.60 -13.92
N ALA A 157 19.38 15.55 -14.59
CA ALA A 157 20.39 15.68 -15.65
C ALA A 157 19.92 16.62 -16.76
N GLY A 158 18.64 16.56 -17.14
CA GLY A 158 18.06 17.49 -18.12
C GLY A 158 18.06 18.94 -17.64
N GLN A 159 17.79 19.20 -16.36
CA GLN A 159 17.84 20.54 -15.77
C GLN A 159 19.28 21.07 -15.73
N ASP A 160 20.23 20.23 -15.35
CA ASP A 160 21.65 20.58 -15.29
C ASP A 160 22.19 20.90 -16.69
N MET A 161 21.88 20.07 -17.69
CA MET A 161 22.24 20.33 -19.08
C MET A 161 21.60 21.61 -19.62
N ALA A 162 20.32 21.88 -19.33
CA ALA A 162 19.66 23.11 -19.78
C ALA A 162 20.29 24.37 -19.16
N ARG A 163 20.76 24.30 -17.91
CA ARG A 163 21.52 25.38 -17.26
C ARG A 163 22.87 25.58 -17.97
N LEU A 164 23.57 24.50 -18.28
CA LEU A 164 24.85 24.55 -18.99
C LEU A 164 24.70 25.04 -20.43
N ASP A 165 23.67 24.63 -21.17
CA ASP A 165 23.38 25.09 -22.54
C ASP A 165 23.18 26.61 -22.58
N HIS A 166 22.51 27.20 -21.58
CA HIS A 166 22.36 28.65 -21.49
C HIS A 166 23.72 29.36 -21.30
N THR A 167 24.68 28.73 -20.61
CA THR A 167 26.05 29.24 -20.45
C THR A 167 26.89 28.99 -21.70
N MET A 168 26.79 27.80 -22.32
CA MET A 168 27.56 27.39 -23.51
C MET A 168 27.10 28.11 -24.80
N MET A 169 25.83 28.49 -24.92
CA MET A 169 25.32 29.36 -25.99
C MET A 169 26.01 30.73 -25.99
N LEU A 170 26.42 31.23 -24.82
CA LEU A 170 27.17 32.49 -24.71
C LEU A 170 28.65 32.32 -25.10
N GLU A 171 29.16 31.08 -25.09
CA GLU A 171 30.56 30.73 -25.38
C GLU A 171 30.77 30.13 -26.80
N ASN A 172 29.71 30.01 -27.60
CA ASN A 172 29.70 29.52 -28.99
C ASN A 172 30.27 28.10 -29.18
N GLN A 173 30.05 27.22 -28.19
CA GLN A 173 30.43 25.81 -28.24
C GLN A 173 29.17 24.94 -28.27
N ALA A 174 28.71 24.55 -29.47
CA ALA A 174 27.58 23.62 -29.61
C ALA A 174 28.10 22.19 -29.84
N LEU A 175 27.70 21.25 -28.99
CA LEU A 175 27.94 19.81 -29.18
C LEU A 175 26.97 19.22 -30.22
N LEU A 176 27.39 18.15 -30.92
CA LEU A 176 26.50 17.41 -31.84
C LEU A 176 25.44 16.63 -31.03
N LYS A 177 24.23 16.49 -31.57
CA LYS A 177 23.11 15.77 -30.93
C LYS A 177 23.45 14.36 -30.38
N PRO A 178 24.17 13.47 -31.07
CA PRO A 178 24.56 12.18 -30.51
C PRO A 178 25.49 12.31 -29.29
N ASP A 179 26.41 13.28 -29.29
CA ASP A 179 27.33 13.51 -28.18
C ASP A 179 26.59 14.03 -26.93
N LEU A 180 25.53 14.83 -27.13
CA LEU A 180 24.66 15.31 -26.05
C LEU A 180 23.87 14.18 -25.39
N GLU A 181 23.36 13.22 -26.15
CA GLU A 181 22.63 12.08 -25.60
C GLU A 181 23.55 11.12 -24.83
N ASP A 182 24.80 10.95 -25.28
CA ASP A 182 25.79 10.16 -24.55
C ASP A 182 26.22 10.87 -23.25
N GLU A 183 26.40 12.19 -23.29
CA GLU A 183 26.70 12.97 -22.09
C GLU A 183 25.54 12.96 -21.10
N ARG A 184 24.30 13.07 -21.59
CA ARG A 184 23.09 12.94 -20.77
C ARG A 184 23.07 11.60 -20.02
N ARG A 185 23.39 10.50 -20.70
CA ARG A 185 23.46 9.17 -20.06
C ARG A 185 24.55 9.11 -18.99
N ARG A 186 25.74 9.65 -19.27
CA ARG A 186 26.84 9.71 -18.29
C ARG A 186 26.45 10.49 -17.04
N LEU A 187 25.76 11.63 -17.21
CA LEU A 187 25.26 12.43 -16.10
C LEU A 187 24.22 11.67 -15.28
N ILE A 188 23.28 10.97 -15.93
CA ILE A 188 22.30 10.12 -15.24
C ILE A 188 23.00 9.04 -14.40
N ASP A 189 23.96 8.32 -14.99
CA ASP A 189 24.71 7.27 -14.30
C ASP A 189 25.52 7.83 -13.12
N ALA A 190 26.13 9.00 -13.29
CA ALA A 190 26.86 9.68 -12.22
C ALA A 190 25.93 10.10 -11.07
N ILE A 191 24.74 10.62 -11.37
CA ILE A 191 23.73 10.99 -10.37
C ILE A 191 23.25 9.73 -9.62
N LEU A 192 22.99 8.64 -10.33
CA LEU A 192 22.52 7.37 -9.74
C LEU A 192 23.60 6.68 -8.90
N ALA A 193 24.88 6.81 -9.27
CA ALA A 193 26.01 6.30 -8.50
C ALA A 193 26.29 7.11 -7.22
N GLY A 194 25.82 8.37 -7.19
CA GLY A 194 25.94 9.28 -6.06
C GLY A 194 25.02 8.95 -4.88
N SER A 195 24.79 9.96 -4.03
CA SER A 195 23.88 9.83 -2.89
C SER A 195 22.42 9.89 -3.36
N PRO A 196 21.57 8.88 -3.04
CA PRO A 196 20.17 8.87 -3.43
C PRO A 196 19.35 10.06 -2.91
N ARG A 197 19.83 10.77 -1.86
CA ARG A 197 19.14 11.95 -1.31
C ARG A 197 19.16 13.13 -2.26
N ARG A 198 20.27 13.34 -2.99
CA ARG A 198 20.46 14.48 -3.90
C ARG A 198 19.49 14.48 -5.09
N LEU A 199 18.92 13.33 -5.42
CA LEU A 199 17.86 13.20 -6.42
C LEU A 199 16.60 14.00 -6.06
N TRP A 200 16.36 14.24 -4.77
CA TRP A 200 15.14 14.86 -4.26
C TRP A 200 15.34 16.27 -3.71
N GLU A 201 16.57 16.77 -3.72
CA GLU A 201 16.88 18.15 -3.40
C GLU A 201 16.58 19.04 -4.62
N ASN A 202 15.89 20.16 -4.38
CA ASN A 202 15.71 21.20 -5.37
C ASN A 202 16.93 22.13 -5.28
N ASP A 203 17.67 22.27 -6.38
CA ASP A 203 18.81 23.20 -6.49
C ASP A 203 18.35 24.61 -6.84
#